data_AF-A0A7C5UMX6-F1
#
_entry.id   AF-A0A7C5UMX6-F1
#
_cell.length_a   1.000
_cell.length_b   1.000
_cell.length_c   1.000
_cell.angle_alpha   90.00
_cell.angle_beta   90.00
_cell.angle_gamma   90.00
#
_symmetry.space_group_name_H-M   'P 1'
#
loop_
_entity.id
_entity.type
_entity.pdbx_description
1 polymer ?
#
loop_
_entity_poly.entity_id
_entity_poly.type
_entity_poly.pdbx_seq_one_letter_code
_entity_poly.pdbx_strand_id
1 'polypeptide(L)'
;MRKVAEARREEQGWELAFEQVQKMALELSNEEYFQKLEVLIDSARRQLEMISEPKVKAEVHKNWVELIDYALSLKLAGLLDQKLVKG
;
A
#
# COMPACT_ATOMS: atom_id res chain seq x y z
N MET A 1 4.81 -26.20 -13.71
CA MET A 1 4.41 -25.03 -14.54
C MET A 1 3.29 -24.19 -13.95
N ARG A 2 2.27 -24.71 -13.23
CA ARG A 2 1.22 -23.89 -12.59
C ARG A 2 1.72 -22.90 -11.51
N LYS A 3 2.61 -23.32 -10.60
CA LYS A 3 3.11 -22.49 -9.48
C LYS A 3 3.87 -21.23 -9.88
N VAL A 4 4.54 -21.21 -11.03
CA VAL A 4 5.31 -20.04 -11.51
C VAL A 4 4.38 -18.95 -12.05
N ALA A 5 3.25 -19.35 -12.65
CA ALA A 5 2.29 -18.41 -13.22
C ALA A 5 1.39 -17.75 -12.15
N GLU A 6 1.24 -18.37 -10.97
CA GLU A 6 0.52 -17.82 -9.81
C GLU A 6 1.41 -16.82 -9.06
N ALA A 7 2.63 -17.21 -8.71
CA ALA A 7 3.60 -16.33 -8.05
C ALA A 7 3.85 -15.02 -8.84
N ARG A 8 3.96 -15.13 -10.17
CA ARG A 8 4.16 -13.95 -11.04
C ARG A 8 2.93 -13.03 -11.12
N ARG A 9 1.71 -13.58 -10.97
CA ARG A 9 0.48 -12.77 -10.92
C ARG A 9 0.35 -12.06 -9.59
N GLU A 10 0.76 -12.71 -8.51
CA GLU A 10 0.78 -12.10 -7.18
C GLU A 10 1.82 -10.97 -7.12
N GLU A 11 3.03 -11.17 -7.67
CA GLU A 11 4.03 -10.11 -7.85
C GLU A 11 3.48 -8.90 -8.62
N GLN A 12 2.88 -9.12 -9.79
CA GLN A 12 2.28 -8.04 -10.58
C GLN A 12 1.14 -7.33 -9.84
N GLY A 13 0.34 -8.07 -9.06
CA GLY A 13 -0.73 -7.49 -8.26
C GLY A 13 -0.20 -6.51 -7.20
N TRP A 14 0.93 -6.85 -6.58
CA TRP A 14 1.58 -5.97 -5.61
C TRP A 14 2.28 -4.79 -6.27
N GLU A 15 3.02 -4.99 -7.37
CA GLU A 15 3.63 -3.90 -8.15
C GLU A 15 2.60 -2.83 -8.54
N LEU A 16 1.44 -3.25 -9.05
CA LEU A 16 0.34 -2.33 -9.40
C LEU A 16 -0.20 -1.56 -8.19
N ALA A 17 -0.25 -2.18 -7.01
CA ALA A 17 -0.67 -1.52 -5.78
C ALA A 17 0.34 -0.42 -5.36
N PHE A 18 1.65 -0.71 -5.46
CA PHE A 18 2.70 0.28 -5.20
C PHE A 18 2.64 1.46 -6.18
N GLU A 19 2.47 1.19 -7.48
CA GLU A 19 2.30 2.23 -8.51
C GLU A 19 1.07 3.10 -8.24
N GLN A 20 -0.04 2.50 -7.83
CA GLN A 20 -1.26 3.25 -7.52
C GLN A 20 -1.07 4.15 -6.29
N VAL A 21 -0.36 3.68 -5.27
CA VAL A 21 0.02 4.50 -4.10
C VAL A 21 0.91 5.67 -4.49
N GLN A 22 1.91 5.46 -5.36
CA GLN A 22 2.75 6.54 -5.90
C GLN A 22 1.91 7.59 -6.62
N LYS A 23 1.02 7.14 -7.52
CA LYS A 23 0.16 8.03 -8.29
C LYS A 23 -0.74 8.86 -7.39
N MET A 24 -1.38 8.23 -6.39
CA MET A 24 -2.20 8.94 -5.40
C MET A 24 -1.38 9.99 -4.63
N ALA A 25 -0.13 9.68 -4.28
CA ALA A 25 0.71 10.60 -3.50
C ALA A 25 1.04 11.89 -4.26
N LEU A 26 1.14 11.79 -5.60
CA LEU A 26 1.43 12.91 -6.51
C LEU A 26 0.18 13.71 -6.87
N GLU A 27 -0.95 13.04 -7.08
CA GLU A 27 -2.16 13.67 -7.64
C GLU A 27 -3.12 14.21 -6.58
N LEU A 28 -3.15 13.60 -5.39
CA LEU A 28 -4.12 13.95 -4.35
C LEU A 28 -3.56 14.98 -3.37
N SER A 29 -4.46 15.84 -2.88
CA SER A 29 -4.18 16.66 -1.70
C SER A 29 -3.84 15.77 -0.49
N ASN A 30 -3.25 16.35 0.55
CA ASN A 30 -2.89 15.57 1.74
C ASN A 30 -4.11 14.96 2.42
N GLU A 31 -5.21 15.73 2.50
CA GLU A 31 -6.46 15.26 3.09
C GLU A 31 -7.06 14.09 2.29
N GLU A 32 -7.21 14.24 0.99
CA GLU A 32 -7.72 13.18 0.11
C GLU A 32 -6.83 11.93 0.14
N TYR A 33 -5.51 12.13 0.16
CA TYR A 33 -4.55 11.03 0.23
C TYR A 33 -4.71 10.22 1.52
N PHE A 34 -4.76 10.88 2.68
CA PHE A 34 -4.92 10.18 3.96
C PHE A 34 -6.30 9.52 4.08
N GLN A 35 -7.37 10.16 3.60
CA GLN A 35 -8.70 9.53 3.54
C GLN A 35 -8.69 8.25 2.66
N LYS A 36 -8.02 8.27 1.50
CA LYS A 36 -7.86 7.08 0.66
C LYS A 36 -7.01 6.00 1.33
N LEU A 37 -5.96 6.39 2.05
CA LEU A 37 -5.11 5.46 2.79
C LEU A 37 -5.88 4.78 3.94
N GLU A 38 -6.73 5.50 4.67
CA GLU A 38 -7.60 4.92 5.70
C GLU A 38 -8.54 3.86 5.12
N VAL A 39 -9.17 4.15 3.97
CA VAL A 39 -10.02 3.18 3.26
C VAL A 39 -9.22 1.93 2.84
N LEU A 40 -7.96 2.11 2.41
CA LEU A 40 -7.07 1.01 2.06
C LEU A 40 -6.74 0.13 3.28
N ILE A 41 -6.43 0.74 4.43
CA ILE A 41 -6.16 0.06 5.70
C ILE A 41 -7.39 -0.74 6.15
N ASP A 42 -8.59 -0.16 6.06
CA ASP A 42 -9.83 -0.85 6.40
C ASP A 42 -10.14 -2.03 5.46
N SER A 43 -9.78 -1.90 4.18
CA SER A 43 -9.86 -3.01 3.23
C SER A 43 -8.89 -4.14 3.60
N ALA A 44 -7.64 -3.80 3.91
CA ALA A 44 -6.61 -4.75 4.34
C ALA A 44 -7.04 -5.53 5.59
N ARG A 45 -7.58 -4.82 6.61
CA ARG A 45 -8.08 -5.45 7.84
C ARG A 45 -9.19 -6.47 7.54
N ARG A 46 -10.19 -6.11 6.74
CA ARG A 46 -11.29 -7.02 6.36
C ARG A 46 -10.79 -8.24 5.58
N GLN A 47 -9.81 -8.07 4.69
CA GLN A 47 -9.20 -9.20 3.99
C GLN A 47 -8.48 -10.15 4.94
N LEU A 48 -7.70 -9.61 5.88
CA LEU A 48 -6.99 -10.42 6.89
C LEU A 48 -7.93 -11.18 7.82
N GLU A 49 -9.12 -10.66 8.09
CA GLU A 49 -10.17 -11.34 8.86
C GLU A 49 -10.76 -12.54 8.11
N MET A 50 -10.83 -12.48 6.77
CA MET A 50 -11.37 -13.56 5.93
C MET A 50 -10.38 -14.72 5.70
N ILE A 51 -9.08 -14.52 5.95
CA ILE A 51 -8.06 -15.56 5.75
C ILE A 51 -7.97 -16.44 6.99
N SER A 52 -8.33 -17.71 6.85
CA SER A 52 -8.28 -18.72 7.92
C SER A 52 -6.90 -19.37 8.08
N GLU A 53 -6.14 -19.52 6.99
CA GLU A 53 -4.82 -20.16 6.99
C GLU A 53 -3.76 -19.21 7.60
N PRO A 54 -3.15 -19.55 8.76
CA PRO A 54 -2.25 -18.63 9.47
C PRO A 54 -1.02 -18.20 8.66
N LYS A 55 -0.46 -19.11 7.85
CA LYS A 55 0.72 -18.79 7.03
C LYS A 55 0.41 -17.77 5.94
N VAL A 56 -0.70 -17.99 5.22
CA VAL A 56 -1.18 -17.07 4.19
C VAL A 56 -1.56 -15.72 4.82
N LYS A 57 -2.22 -15.73 5.98
CA LYS A 57 -2.56 -14.51 6.71
C LYS A 57 -1.32 -13.70 7.08
N ALA A 58 -0.27 -14.36 7.57
CA ALA A 58 0.99 -13.69 7.94
C ALA A 58 1.70 -13.07 6.73
N GLU A 59 1.71 -13.77 5.60
CA GLU A 59 2.30 -13.28 4.34
C GLU A 59 1.52 -12.08 3.78
N VAL A 60 0.20 -12.19 3.69
CA VAL A 60 -0.67 -11.09 3.24
C VAL A 60 -0.57 -9.89 4.19
N HIS A 61 -0.47 -10.13 5.50
CA HIS A 61 -0.28 -9.07 6.49
C HIS A 61 1.05 -8.34 6.26
N LYS A 62 2.13 -9.07 6.02
CA LYS A 62 3.45 -8.47 5.72
C LYS A 62 3.37 -7.57 4.49
N ASN A 63 2.76 -8.03 3.40
CA ASN A 63 2.66 -7.24 2.16
C ASN A 63 1.83 -5.97 2.37
N TRP A 64 0.74 -6.04 3.14
CA TRP A 64 -0.05 -4.87 3.50
C TRP A 64 0.73 -3.86 4.34
N VAL A 65 1.49 -4.34 5.34
CA VAL A 65 2.36 -3.48 6.16
C VAL A 65 3.39 -2.77 5.28
N GLU A 66 4.08 -3.48 4.39
CA GLU A 66 5.07 -2.89 3.49
C GLU A 66 4.46 -1.81 2.58
N LEU A 67 3.26 -2.04 2.03
CA LEU A 67 2.57 -1.06 1.19
C LEU A 67 2.14 0.20 1.98
N ILE A 68 1.63 0.03 3.19
CA ILE A 68 1.18 1.14 4.05
C ILE A 68 2.39 1.97 4.52
N ASP A 69 3.46 1.33 4.96
CA ASP A 69 4.71 2.00 5.36
C ASP A 69 5.30 2.80 4.20
N TYR A 70 5.26 2.24 2.99
CA TYR A 70 5.66 2.92 1.77
C TYR A 70 4.78 4.15 1.48
N ALA A 71 3.45 4.01 1.58
CA ALA A 71 2.50 5.10 1.39
C ALA A 71 2.76 6.27 2.36
N LEU A 72 2.94 5.96 3.64
CA LEU A 72 3.25 6.96 4.67
C LEU A 72 4.59 7.64 4.40
N SER A 73 5.62 6.87 4.05
CA SER A 73 6.97 7.39 3.76
C SER A 73 6.97 8.36 2.58
N LEU A 74 6.28 8.01 1.49
CA LEU A 74 6.11 8.88 0.33
C LEU A 74 5.49 10.22 0.70
N LYS A 75 4.40 10.19 1.49
CA LYS A 75 3.69 11.42 1.83
C LYS A 75 4.47 12.29 2.81
N LEU A 76 5.13 11.68 3.79
CA LEU A 76 5.98 12.40 4.74
C LEU A 76 7.19 13.04 4.05
N ALA A 77 7.85 12.34 3.12
CA ALA A 77 8.93 12.90 2.31
C ALA A 77 8.45 14.12 1.50
N GLY A 78 7.30 13.99 0.80
CA GLY A 78 6.71 15.11 0.06
C GLY A 78 6.31 16.31 0.95
N LEU A 79 5.87 16.06 2.19
CA LEU A 79 5.56 17.11 3.16
C LEU A 79 6.81 17.82 3.69
N LEU A 80 7.90 17.08 3.91
CA LEU A 80 9.18 17.64 4.35
C LEU A 80 9.77 18.54 3.25
N ASP A 81 9.79 18.09 2.00
CA ASP A 81 10.26 18.88 0.86
C ASP A 81 9.44 20.17 0.69
N GLN A 82 8.12 20.11 0.81
CA GLN A 82 7.26 21.30 0.73
C GLN A 82 7.53 22.33 1.85
N LYS A 83 7.90 21.88 3.06
CA LYS A 83 8.25 22.77 4.17
C LYS A 83 9.60 23.45 3.92
N LEU A 84 10.58 22.73 3.39
CA LEU A 84 11.91 23.28 3.07
C LEU A 84 11.87 24.35 1.96
N VAL A 85 10.93 24.25 1.01
CA VAL A 85 10.78 25.24 -0.08
C VAL A 85 10.06 26.52 0.38
N LYS A 86 9.31 26.49 1.49
CA LYS A 86 8.47 27.61 1.96
C LYS A 86 8.94 28.28 3.26
N GLY A 87 10.02 27.78 3.88
CA GLY A 87 10.61 28.32 5.12
C GLY A 87 11.91 29.05 4.85
#